data_AF-A0AA36IUW2-F1
#
_entry.id   AF-A0AA36IUW2-F1
#
_cell.length_a   1.000
_cell.length_b   1.000
_cell.length_c   1.000
_cell.angle_alpha   90.00
_cell.angle_beta   90.00
_cell.angle_gamma   90.00
#
_symmetry.space_group_name_H-M   'P 1'
#
loop_
_entity.id
_entity.type
_entity.pdbx_description
1 polymer ?
#
loop_
_entity_poly.entity_id
_entity_poly.type
_entity_poly.pdbx_seq_one_letter_code
_entity_poly.pdbx_strand_id
1 'polypeptide(L)'
;GQRGDEIVWVDEEVAVLRYQAPAVGRAVEQLKALAAALNPAMSERHRKLAAAGDGAHTLQPKAPASEDAVLTVSPRAQLASYRGETGYVCHQDNRFRPSHGTRLNSRELTAILYANKNWRPE
;
A
#
# COMPACT_ATOMS: atom_id res chain seq x y z
N GLY A 1 -2.89 -8.80 18.02
CA GLY A 1 -1.61 -8.97 17.31
C GLY A 1 -1.60 -10.35 16.71
N GLN A 2 -1.44 -10.46 15.39
CA GLN A 2 -1.27 -11.76 14.73
C GLN A 2 0.07 -12.37 15.14
N ARG A 3 0.04 -13.64 15.56
CA ARG A 3 1.23 -14.39 15.99
C ARG A 3 1.87 -15.00 14.74
N GLY A 4 3.15 -14.69 14.52
CA GLY A 4 3.99 -15.39 13.52
C GLY A 4 4.39 -14.58 12.28
N ASP A 5 3.89 -13.35 12.13
CA ASP A 5 4.21 -12.51 10.97
C ASP A 5 5.46 -11.67 11.26
N GLU A 6 6.49 -11.80 10.43
CA GLU A 6 7.60 -10.85 10.40
C GLU A 6 7.23 -9.72 9.43
N ILE A 7 6.74 -8.61 9.97
CA ILE A 7 6.43 -7.39 9.22
C ILE A 7 7.52 -6.37 9.46
N VAL A 8 8.17 -5.92 8.39
CA VAL A 8 9.12 -4.81 8.41
C VAL A 8 8.74 -3.76 7.38
N TRP A 9 8.94 -2.50 7.73
CA TRP A 9 8.74 -1.37 6.82
C TRP A 9 10.10 -0.94 6.28
N VAL A 10 10.29 -1.07 4.98
CA VAL A 10 11.59 -0.84 4.32
C VAL A 10 11.44 0.05 3.10
N ASP A 11 12.40 0.95 2.93
CA ASP A 11 12.65 1.64 1.66
C ASP A 11 13.83 0.95 0.95
N GLU A 12 14.19 1.44 -0.24
CA GLU A 12 15.23 0.87 -1.09
C GLU A 12 16.59 0.88 -0.38
N GLU A 13 16.91 2.00 0.29
CA GLU A 13 18.17 2.19 0.99
C GLU A 13 18.26 1.26 2.20
N VAL A 14 17.23 1.21 3.04
CA VAL A 14 17.16 0.31 4.20
C VAL A 14 17.24 -1.16 3.77
N ALA A 15 16.55 -1.54 2.68
CA ALA A 15 16.62 -2.90 2.16
C ALA A 15 18.05 -3.31 1.78
N VAL A 16 18.80 -2.40 1.13
CA VAL A 16 20.18 -2.67 0.70
C VAL A 16 21.16 -2.58 1.86
N LEU A 17 21.19 -1.46 2.59
CA LEU A 17 22.24 -1.16 3.55
C LEU A 17 22.09 -1.94 4.85
N ARG A 18 20.85 -2.08 5.34
CA ARG A 18 20.59 -2.75 6.63
C ARG A 18 20.35 -4.24 6.47
N TYR A 19 19.55 -4.63 5.49
CA TYR A 19 19.13 -6.03 5.31
C TYR A 19 19.94 -6.79 4.26
N GLN A 20 20.86 -6.12 3.56
CA GLN A 20 21.68 -6.74 2.50
C GLN A 20 20.82 -7.45 1.45
N ALA A 21 19.63 -6.90 1.17
CA ALA A 21 18.60 -7.50 0.34
C ALA A 21 18.34 -6.64 -0.91
N PRO A 22 19.27 -6.58 -1.88
CA PRO A 22 19.15 -5.70 -3.05
C PRO A 22 17.96 -6.04 -3.95
N ALA A 23 17.55 -7.31 -4.00
CA ALA A 23 16.34 -7.71 -4.73
C ALA A 23 15.06 -7.10 -4.11
N VAL A 24 15.01 -6.99 -2.77
CA VAL A 24 13.91 -6.31 -2.07
C VAL A 24 13.93 -4.82 -2.39
N GLY A 25 15.11 -4.18 -2.41
CA GLY A 25 15.24 -2.78 -2.80
C GLY A 25 14.67 -2.51 -4.20
N ARG A 26 15.01 -3.35 -5.19
CA ARG A 26 14.45 -3.26 -6.55
C ARG A 26 12.94 -3.52 -6.60
N ALA A 27 12.44 -4.45 -5.79
CA ALA A 27 11.01 -4.71 -5.69
C ALA A 27 10.25 -3.48 -5.15
N VAL A 28 10.80 -2.81 -4.12
CA VAL A 28 10.24 -1.56 -3.60
C VAL A 28 10.22 -0.50 -4.69
N GLU A 29 11.33 -0.29 -5.39
CA GLU A 29 11.44 0.67 -6.50
C GLU A 29 10.40 0.40 -7.59
N GLN A 30 10.20 -0.86 -7.99
CA GLN A 30 9.19 -1.24 -9.00
C GLN A 30 7.76 -0.93 -8.53
N LEU A 31 7.43 -1.19 -7.27
CA LEU A 31 6.12 -0.83 -6.70
C LEU A 31 5.94 0.69 -6.70
N LYS A 32 6.99 1.45 -6.39
CA LYS A 32 6.95 2.92 -6.46
C LYS A 32 6.71 3.41 -7.89
N ALA A 33 7.41 2.84 -8.87
CA ALA A 33 7.26 3.17 -10.28
C ALA A 33 5.85 2.83 -10.80
N LEU A 34 5.30 1.67 -10.43
CA LEU A 34 3.92 1.29 -10.76
C LEU A 34 2.92 2.30 -10.19
N ALA A 35 3.05 2.65 -8.92
CA ALA A 35 2.17 3.63 -8.29
C ALA A 35 2.27 5.01 -8.97
N ALA A 36 3.47 5.45 -9.33
CA ALA A 36 3.67 6.68 -10.09
C ALA A 36 2.97 6.64 -11.47
N ALA A 37 3.04 5.52 -12.19
CA ALA A 37 2.40 5.34 -13.49
C ALA A 37 0.86 5.30 -13.39
N LEU A 38 0.30 4.76 -12.30
CA LEU A 38 -1.14 4.70 -12.07
C LEU A 38 -1.72 6.01 -11.54
N ASN A 39 -0.89 6.88 -10.97
CA ASN A 39 -1.35 8.08 -10.27
C ASN A 39 -2.24 9.00 -11.14
N PRO A 40 -1.93 9.29 -12.42
CA PRO A 40 -2.80 10.15 -13.24
C PRO A 40 -4.24 9.65 -13.37
N ALA A 41 -4.42 8.36 -13.63
CA ALA A 41 -5.75 7.75 -13.79
C ALA A 41 -6.51 7.71 -12.45
N MET A 42 -5.82 7.43 -11.35
CA MET A 42 -6.42 7.42 -10.02
C MET A 42 -6.82 8.82 -9.55
N SER A 43 -6.01 9.83 -9.84
CA SER A 43 -6.32 11.22 -9.53
C SER A 43 -7.50 11.75 -10.35
N GLU A 44 -7.61 11.38 -11.63
CA GLU A 44 -8.80 11.70 -12.42
C GLU A 44 -10.06 11.06 -11.84
N ARG A 45 -9.99 9.77 -11.47
CA ARG A 45 -11.09 9.06 -10.84
C ARG A 45 -11.52 9.73 -9.53
N HIS A 46 -10.57 10.09 -8.67
CA HIS A 46 -10.85 10.76 -7.41
C HIS A 46 -11.57 12.09 -7.61
N ARG A 47 -11.10 12.94 -8.54
CA ARG A 47 -11.76 14.21 -8.87
C ARG A 47 -13.21 14.00 -9.35
N LYS A 48 -13.47 12.99 -10.19
CA LYS A 48 -14.83 12.67 -10.65
C LYS A 48 -15.75 12.25 -9.50
N LEU A 49 -15.26 11.42 -8.58
CA LEU A 49 -16.04 10.96 -7.42
C LEU A 49 -16.31 12.09 -6.43
N ALA A 50 -15.31 12.95 -6.18
CA ALA A 50 -15.47 14.15 -5.37
C ALA A 50 -16.52 15.10 -5.97
N ALA A 51 -16.46 15.35 -7.29
CA ALA A 51 -17.43 16.18 -7.99
C ALA A 51 -18.86 15.59 -7.98
N ALA A 52 -18.98 14.26 -7.91
CA ALA A 52 -20.26 13.57 -7.75
C ALA A 52 -20.79 13.57 -6.29
N GLY A 53 -20.08 14.19 -5.35
CA GLY A 53 -20.50 14.30 -3.95
C GLY A 53 -20.23 13.06 -3.11
N ASP A 54 -19.33 12.16 -3.55
CA ASP A 54 -18.89 11.05 -2.71
C ASP A 54 -18.06 11.57 -1.53
N GLY A 55 -18.68 11.56 -0.34
CA GLY A 55 -18.08 12.07 0.89
C GLY A 55 -16.75 11.43 1.28
N ALA A 56 -16.41 10.25 0.75
CA ALA A 56 -15.11 9.63 0.99
C ALA A 56 -13.97 10.29 0.17
N HIS A 57 -14.32 10.95 -0.93
CA HIS A 57 -13.39 11.60 -1.87
C HIS A 57 -13.41 13.14 -1.73
N THR A 58 -14.29 13.70 -0.89
CA THR A 58 -14.28 15.13 -0.53
C THR A 58 -13.35 15.44 0.63
N LEU A 59 -12.77 14.43 1.29
CA LEU A 59 -11.84 14.59 2.41
C LEU A 59 -10.45 14.97 1.90
N GLN A 60 -9.76 15.85 2.61
CA GLN A 60 -8.37 16.16 2.28
C GLN A 60 -7.49 14.91 2.34
N PRO A 61 -6.60 14.70 1.35
CA PRO A 61 -5.64 13.61 1.38
C PRO A 61 -4.74 13.72 2.63
N LYS A 62 -4.40 12.57 3.24
CA LYS A 62 -3.38 12.56 4.29
C LYS A 62 -1.99 12.69 3.65
N ALA A 63 -1.14 13.54 4.23
CA ALA A 63 0.27 13.61 3.86
C ALA A 63 0.92 12.21 3.92
N PRO A 64 1.79 11.82 2.96
CA PRO A 64 2.47 12.66 1.98
C PRO A 64 1.68 13.02 0.70
N ALA A 65 0.39 12.68 0.59
CA ALA A 65 -0.44 12.97 -0.60
C ALA A 65 -0.66 14.46 -0.87
N SER A 66 -0.74 14.82 -2.15
CA SER A 66 -1.28 16.10 -2.61
C SER A 66 -2.71 15.92 -3.14
N GLU A 67 -3.46 17.01 -3.27
CA GLU A 67 -4.83 17.01 -3.82
C GLU A 67 -4.89 16.36 -5.22
N ASP A 68 -3.86 16.58 -6.03
CA ASP A 68 -3.72 16.01 -7.37
C ASP A 68 -3.02 14.64 -7.41
N ALA A 69 -2.40 14.17 -6.31
CA ALA A 69 -1.70 12.89 -6.24
C ALA A 69 -2.30 12.01 -5.16
N VAL A 70 -3.31 11.24 -5.55
CA VAL A 70 -4.08 10.39 -4.62
C VAL A 70 -3.30 9.14 -4.26
N LEU A 71 -2.49 8.63 -5.21
CA LEU A 71 -1.47 7.65 -4.88
C LEU A 71 -0.23 8.40 -4.39
N THR A 72 -0.03 8.39 -3.08
CA THR A 72 1.33 8.53 -2.57
C THR A 72 1.94 7.20 -2.25
N VAL A 73 3.11 7.03 -2.82
CA VAL A 73 3.97 5.93 -2.47
C VAL A 73 4.50 6.22 -1.08
N SER A 74 4.04 5.43 -0.10
CA SER A 74 4.66 5.44 1.22
C SER A 74 6.18 5.34 1.04
N PRO A 75 6.98 6.19 1.74
CA PRO A 75 8.44 6.13 1.62
C PRO A 75 8.97 4.70 1.81
N ARG A 76 8.30 3.95 2.69
CA ARG A 76 8.57 2.54 2.97
C ARG A 76 7.44 1.65 2.51
N ALA A 77 7.77 0.55 1.86
CA ALA A 77 6.86 -0.55 1.60
C ALA A 77 6.78 -1.49 2.81
N GLN A 78 5.65 -2.17 2.97
CA GLN A 78 5.52 -3.27 3.91
C GLN A 78 6.11 -4.53 3.28
N LEU A 79 7.13 -5.10 3.90
CA LEU A 79 7.60 -6.45 3.63
C LEU A 79 7.04 -7.37 4.70
N ALA A 80 6.32 -8.40 4.28
CA ALA A 80 5.72 -9.39 5.17
C ALA A 80 6.24 -10.80 4.82
N SER A 81 6.60 -11.55 5.86
CA SER A 81 6.96 -12.97 5.77
C SER A 81 6.07 -13.77 6.70
N TYR A 82 5.45 -14.81 6.14
CA TYR A 82 4.56 -15.74 6.83
C TYR A 82 5.23 -17.11 6.85
N ARG A 83 5.21 -17.81 7.99
CA ARG A 83 5.88 -19.11 8.19
C ARG A 83 4.84 -20.18 8.52
N GLY A 84 4.89 -21.31 7.80
CA GLY A 84 3.94 -22.42 8.02
C GLY A 84 2.50 -22.02 7.66
N GLU A 85 1.54 -22.39 8.50
CA GLU A 85 0.11 -22.11 8.31
C GLU A 85 -0.32 -20.71 8.80
N THR A 86 0.64 -19.81 9.06
CA THR A 86 0.29 -18.44 9.46
C THR A 86 -0.22 -17.63 8.28
N GLY A 87 -1.15 -16.73 8.56
CA GLY A 87 -1.77 -15.92 7.52
C GLY A 87 -2.43 -14.68 8.08
N TYR A 88 -2.84 -13.84 7.14
CA TYR A 88 -3.51 -12.60 7.49
C TYR A 88 -5.03 -12.78 7.53
N VAL A 89 -5.68 -12.37 8.63
CA VAL A 89 -7.14 -12.44 8.73
C VAL A 89 -7.79 -11.58 7.64
N CYS A 90 -8.96 -12.00 7.16
CA CYS A 90 -9.69 -11.24 6.16
C CYS A 90 -9.91 -9.79 6.64
N HIS A 91 -9.47 -8.82 5.85
CA HIS A 91 -9.51 -7.40 6.20
C HIS A 91 -9.60 -6.53 4.94
N GLN A 92 -9.84 -5.24 5.17
CA GLN A 92 -9.79 -4.20 4.15
C GLN A 92 -8.75 -3.17 4.57
N ASP A 93 -7.84 -2.84 3.65
CA ASP A 93 -6.76 -1.90 3.91
C ASP A 93 -7.26 -0.49 4.25
N ASN A 94 -8.36 -0.05 3.66
CA ASN A 94 -8.83 1.34 3.73
C ASN A 94 -10.25 1.49 4.34
N ARG A 95 -10.67 0.53 5.17
CA ARG A 95 -12.04 0.46 5.73
C ARG A 95 -12.55 1.83 6.20
N PHE A 96 -13.73 2.24 5.70
CA PHE A 96 -14.46 3.41 6.17
C PHE A 96 -15.12 3.10 7.53
N ARG A 97 -15.06 4.05 8.47
CA ARG A 97 -15.72 3.98 9.77
C ARG A 97 -16.84 5.02 9.84
N PRO A 98 -18.10 4.63 9.61
CA PRO A 98 -19.23 5.57 9.60
C PRO A 98 -19.35 6.39 10.89
N SER A 99 -19.09 5.77 12.05
CA SER A 99 -19.17 6.44 13.36
C SER A 99 -18.16 7.57 13.55
N HIS A 100 -17.07 7.59 12.77
CA HIS A 100 -16.04 8.63 12.83
C HIS A 100 -16.01 9.48 11.56
N GLY A 101 -16.92 9.24 10.61
CA GLY A 101 -16.94 9.91 9.31
C GLY A 101 -15.64 9.82 8.51
N THR A 102 -14.77 8.85 8.80
CA THR A 102 -13.39 8.81 8.28
C THR A 102 -12.95 7.41 7.87
N ARG A 103 -12.05 7.33 6.87
CA ARG A 103 -11.33 6.09 6.54
C ARG A 103 -10.20 5.84 7.53
N LEU A 104 -9.89 4.57 7.79
CA LEU A 104 -8.74 4.16 8.60
C LEU A 104 -7.43 4.78 8.10
N ASN A 105 -7.26 4.83 6.79
CA ASN A 105 -6.17 5.51 6.10
C ASN A 105 -6.64 5.96 4.71
N SER A 106 -5.80 6.72 4.01
CA SER A 106 -6.07 7.27 2.68
C SER A 106 -5.64 6.33 1.54
N ARG A 107 -5.48 5.02 1.80
CA ARG A 107 -5.11 4.09 0.73
C ARG A 107 -6.27 3.97 -0.26
N GLU A 108 -6.03 4.30 -1.52
CA GLU A 108 -6.97 4.03 -2.62
C GLU A 108 -6.64 2.72 -3.35
N LEU A 109 -5.39 2.29 -3.30
CA LEU A 109 -4.90 1.11 -4.00
C LEU A 109 -3.80 0.44 -3.18
N THR A 110 -3.84 -0.89 -3.16
CA THR A 110 -2.76 -1.74 -2.64
C THR A 110 -2.25 -2.61 -3.77
N ALA A 111 -0.94 -2.56 -4.03
CA ALA A 111 -0.26 -3.49 -4.92
C ALA A 111 0.60 -4.44 -4.06
N ILE A 112 0.53 -5.73 -4.36
CA ILE A 112 1.28 -6.77 -3.65
C ILE A 112 2.15 -7.50 -4.67
N LEU A 113 3.46 -7.55 -4.40
CA LEU A 113 4.40 -8.37 -5.13
C LEU A 113 4.75 -9.60 -4.31
N TYR A 114 4.41 -10.78 -4.81
CA TYR A 114 4.77 -12.06 -4.18
C TYR A 114 6.17 -12.50 -4.63
N ALA A 115 7.05 -12.79 -3.68
CA ALA A 115 8.44 -13.21 -3.93
C ALA A 115 8.68 -14.71 -3.69
N ASN A 116 7.61 -15.51 -3.61
CA ASN A 116 7.69 -16.94 -3.31
C ASN A 116 8.28 -17.71 -4.50
N LYS A 117 9.53 -18.17 -4.37
CA LYS A 117 10.17 -18.99 -5.41
C LYS A 117 9.53 -20.37 -5.46
N ASN A 118 9.28 -20.87 -6.67
CA ASN A 118 8.75 -22.22 -6.91
C ASN A 118 7.40 -22.51 -6.24
N TRP A 119 6.56 -21.49 -6.06
CA TRP A 119 5.21 -21.71 -5.57
C TRP A 119 4.46 -22.69 -6.48
N ARG A 120 3.77 -23.65 -5.88
CA ARG A 120 2.90 -24.59 -6.57
C ARG A 120 1.50 -24.48 -5.96
N PRO A 121 0.45 -24.50 -6.79
CA PRO A 121 -0.89 -24.74 -6.27
C PRO A 121 -0.93 -26.15 -5.67
N GLU A 122 -1.57 -26.28 -4.51
CA GLU A 122 -1.99 -27.58 -3.97
C GLU A 122 -3.18 -28.13 -4.75
#